data_AF-A0A7R8X355-F1
#
_entry.id   AF-A0A7R8X355-F1
#
_cell.length_a   1.000
_cell.length_b   1.000
_cell.length_c   1.000
_cell.angle_alpha   90.00
_cell.angle_beta   90.00
_cell.angle_gamma   90.00
#
_symmetry.space_group_name_H-M   'P 1'
#
loop_
_entity.id
_entity.type
_entity.pdbx_description
1 polymer ?
#
loop_
_entity_poly.entity_id
_entity_poly.type
_entity_poly.pdbx_seq_one_letter_code
_entity_poly.pdbx_strand_id
1 'polypeptide(L)'
;HAQDSIVPECYEGHTKLWDGYSLLYIEGNEKAHAQDLGLAGSCVPRFHTMPFLFCDTNNVCNYANRNDKSYWLSTNRPIPMMPVNGNTIREYISRCVVCEAPTNVLAIHSQDITIPDCPQGWEGLWIGYSFAMVRRW
;
A
#
# COMPACT_ATOMS: atom_id res chain seq x y z
N HIS A 1 0.93 3.82 6.06
CA HIS A 1 1.25 2.38 5.97
C HIS A 1 2.20 2.00 7.10
N ALA A 2 1.99 0.88 7.78
CA ALA A 2 2.82 0.50 8.94
C ALA A 2 4.14 -0.20 8.57
N GLN A 3 4.19 -0.87 7.42
CA GLN A 3 5.27 -1.83 7.11
C GLN A 3 5.40 -2.94 8.18
N ASP A 4 4.27 -3.23 8.85
CA ASP A 4 4.10 -4.26 9.87
C ASP A 4 2.69 -4.89 9.71
N SER A 5 2.51 -6.05 10.33
CA SER A 5 1.26 -6.78 10.51
C SER A 5 0.28 -6.09 11.48
N ILE A 6 0.74 -5.06 12.19
CA ILE A 6 -0.05 -4.26 13.15
C ILE A 6 -0.59 -3.01 12.45
N VAL A 7 -1.86 -2.70 12.69
CA VAL A 7 -2.52 -1.50 12.13
C VAL A 7 -1.90 -0.25 12.77
N PRO A 8 -1.44 0.73 11.97
CA PRO A 8 -0.95 1.99 12.53
C PRO A 8 -2.12 2.84 13.04
N GLU A 9 -1.86 3.67 14.05
CA GLU A 9 -2.84 4.63 14.55
C GLU A 9 -2.84 5.91 13.71
N CYS A 10 -3.96 6.62 13.71
CA CYS A 10 -4.03 7.97 13.14
C CYS A 10 -3.33 8.96 14.08
N TYR A 11 -2.75 10.02 13.51
CA TYR A 11 -2.17 11.11 14.30
C TYR A 11 -3.24 11.84 15.11
N GLU A 12 -2.80 12.57 16.14
CA GLU A 12 -3.69 13.40 16.95
C GLU A 12 -4.48 14.38 16.07
N GLY A 13 -5.75 14.62 16.41
CA GLY A 13 -6.67 15.46 15.63
C GLY A 13 -7.17 14.84 14.32
N HIS A 14 -6.68 13.66 13.91
CA HIS A 14 -7.17 12.96 12.73
C HIS A 14 -8.22 11.90 13.10
N THR A 15 -9.25 11.76 12.27
CA THR A 15 -10.32 10.78 12.50
C THR A 15 -10.07 9.53 11.65
N LYS A 16 -10.01 8.35 12.28
CA LYS A 16 -9.91 7.08 11.55
C LYS A 16 -11.17 6.85 10.72
N LEU A 17 -11.00 6.60 9.43
CA LEU A 17 -12.08 6.19 8.52
C LEU A 17 -12.15 4.67 8.41
N TRP A 18 -11.05 4.01 8.03
CA TRP A 18 -10.94 2.54 8.00
C TRP A 18 -9.50 2.08 8.12
N ASP A 19 -9.31 0.77 8.31
CA ASP A 19 -8.01 0.10 8.20
C ASP A 19 -8.07 -1.03 7.17
N GLY A 20 -6.89 -1.50 6.76
CA GLY A 20 -6.79 -2.51 5.72
C GLY A 20 -5.38 -3.02 5.51
N TYR A 21 -5.12 -3.44 4.27
CA TYR A 21 -3.86 -3.98 3.77
C TYR A 21 -3.31 -3.07 2.68
N SER A 22 -1.98 -2.95 2.65
CA SER A 22 -1.25 -1.98 1.84
C SER A 22 -1.04 -2.49 0.41
N LEU A 23 -1.95 -2.17 -0.50
CA LEU A 23 -1.87 -2.48 -1.92
C LEU A 23 -0.89 -1.54 -2.61
N LEU A 24 0.07 -2.11 -3.35
CA LEU A 24 1.03 -1.33 -4.14
C LEU A 24 0.57 -1.24 -5.60
N TYR A 25 0.41 -2.39 -6.26
CA TYR A 25 -0.13 -2.46 -7.62
C TYR A 25 -0.72 -3.83 -7.91
N ILE A 26 -1.62 -3.88 -8.89
CA ILE A 26 -2.13 -5.12 -9.49
C ILE A 26 -1.54 -5.29 -10.88
N GLU A 27 -1.38 -6.54 -11.31
CA GLU A 27 -0.89 -6.89 -12.63
C GLU A 27 -1.92 -7.82 -13.29
N GLY A 28 -2.64 -7.28 -14.27
CA GLY A 28 -3.64 -8.01 -15.05
C GLY A 28 -3.23 -8.06 -16.51
N ASN A 29 -3.24 -9.24 -17.12
CA ASN A 29 -2.79 -9.41 -18.51
C ASN A 29 -1.39 -8.80 -18.75
N GLU A 30 -0.47 -9.05 -17.80
CA GLU A 30 0.90 -8.53 -17.76
C GLU A 30 1.03 -7.00 -17.75
N LYS A 31 -0.06 -6.26 -17.50
CA LYS A 31 -0.06 -4.80 -17.37
C LYS A 31 -0.25 -4.41 -15.92
N ALA A 32 0.69 -3.62 -15.40
CA ALA A 32 0.62 -3.10 -14.05
C ALA A 32 -0.33 -1.89 -13.98
N HIS A 33 -1.13 -1.85 -12.91
CA HIS A 33 -1.92 -0.70 -12.50
C HIS A 33 -1.66 -0.43 -11.02
N ALA A 34 -0.99 0.70 -10.75
CA ALA A 34 -0.53 1.06 -9.42
C ALA A 34 -1.52 1.97 -8.69
N GLN A 35 -1.48 1.90 -7.36
CA GLN A 35 -2.12 2.86 -6.48
C GLN A 35 -1.04 3.71 -5.82
N ASP A 36 -1.27 5.01 -5.73
CA ASP A 36 -0.40 5.90 -4.96
C ASP A 36 -0.54 5.57 -3.46
N LEU A 37 0.59 5.33 -2.79
CA LEU A 37 0.66 5.03 -1.35
C LEU A 37 0.25 6.23 -0.48
N GLY A 38 0.22 7.44 -1.03
CA GLY A 38 -0.34 8.62 -0.37
C GLY A 38 -1.87 8.71 -0.45
N LEU A 39 -2.51 7.90 -1.31
CA LEU A 39 -3.95 7.93 -1.54
C LEU A 39 -4.67 6.74 -0.89
N ALA A 40 -5.94 6.95 -0.54
CA ALA A 40 -6.77 5.97 0.15
C ALA A 40 -6.96 4.65 -0.65
N GLY A 41 -6.82 4.68 -1.97
CA GLY A 41 -6.94 3.49 -2.85
C GLY A 41 -5.86 2.43 -2.60
N SER A 42 -4.71 2.82 -2.04
CA SER A 42 -3.66 1.87 -1.61
C SER A 42 -4.01 1.13 -0.31
N CYS A 43 -5.09 1.50 0.39
CA CYS A 43 -5.49 0.88 1.64
C CYS A 43 -6.79 0.07 1.51
N VAL A 44 -6.65 -1.21 1.16
CA VAL A 44 -7.79 -2.09 0.85
C VAL A 44 -8.26 -2.81 2.12
N PRO A 45 -9.55 -2.70 2.52
CA PRO A 45 -10.05 -3.28 3.78
C PRO A 45 -9.93 -4.81 3.88
N ARG A 46 -9.94 -5.50 2.73
CA ARG A 46 -9.88 -6.97 2.67
C ARG A 46 -8.73 -7.42 1.78
N PHE A 47 -7.84 -8.22 2.35
CA PHE A 47 -6.77 -8.87 1.60
C PHE A 47 -7.31 -10.04 0.77
N HIS A 48 -6.85 -10.14 -0.46
CA HIS A 48 -6.94 -11.33 -1.29
C HIS A 48 -5.74 -11.39 -2.24
N THR A 49 -5.20 -12.58 -2.52
CA THR A 49 -4.09 -12.75 -3.49
C THR A 49 -4.49 -12.33 -4.90
N MET A 50 -5.79 -12.40 -5.21
CA MET A 50 -6.45 -11.95 -6.44
C MET A 50 -7.63 -11.02 -6.12
N PRO A 51 -7.41 -9.72 -5.88
CA PRO A 51 -8.45 -8.80 -5.42
C PRO A 51 -9.34 -8.24 -6.55
N PHE A 52 -9.22 -8.74 -7.78
CA PHE A 52 -9.96 -8.26 -8.94
C PHE A 52 -10.41 -9.41 -9.84
N LEU A 53 -11.31 -9.09 -10.77
CA LEU A 53 -11.75 -9.95 -11.86
C LEU A 53 -11.63 -9.17 -13.18
N PHE A 54 -11.64 -9.88 -14.30
CA PHE A 54 -11.68 -9.25 -15.62
C PHE A 54 -12.87 -9.80 -16.42
N CYS A 55 -13.43 -8.98 -17.29
CA CYS A 55 -14.51 -9.37 -18.19
C CYS A 55 -14.08 -9.14 -19.65
N ASP A 56 -14.48 -10.04 -20.53
CA ASP A 56 -14.22 -9.93 -21.97
C ASP A 56 -15.35 -9.18 -22.70
N THR A 57 -15.17 -8.99 -24.02
CA THR A 57 -16.18 -8.35 -24.89
C THR A 57 -17.42 -9.21 -25.12
N ASN A 58 -17.40 -10.49 -24.72
CA ASN A 58 -18.52 -11.41 -24.82
C ASN A 58 -19.38 -11.40 -23.54
N ASN A 59 -19.16 -10.45 -22.64
CA ASN A 59 -19.80 -10.36 -21.32
C ASN A 59 -19.51 -11.56 -20.41
N VAL A 60 -18.37 -12.24 -20.60
CA VAL A 60 -17.92 -13.32 -19.73
C VAL A 60 -16.86 -12.78 -18.77
N CYS A 61 -17.16 -12.86 -17.47
CA CYS A 61 -16.25 -12.46 -16.41
C CYS A 61 -15.54 -13.67 -15.82
N ASN A 62 -14.23 -13.54 -15.63
CA ASN A 62 -13.37 -14.58 -15.09
C ASN A 62 -12.69 -14.09 -13.81
N TYR A 63 -12.70 -14.93 -12.79
CA TYR A 63 -12.07 -14.66 -11.50
C TYR A 63 -10.98 -15.70 -11.23
N ALA A 64 -9.77 -15.23 -10.90
CA ALA A 64 -8.60 -16.07 -10.59
C ALA A 64 -8.32 -17.20 -11.62
N ASN A 65 -8.69 -17.00 -12.89
CA ASN A 65 -8.60 -17.98 -13.97
C ASN A 65 -7.40 -17.72 -14.92
N ARG A 66 -6.47 -16.87 -14.51
CA ARG A 66 -5.26 -16.47 -15.27
C ARG A 66 -4.08 -16.31 -14.32
N ASN A 67 -2.89 -16.12 -14.90
CA ASN A 67 -1.64 -15.85 -14.18
C ASN A 67 -1.47 -14.37 -13.78
N ASP A 68 -2.59 -13.74 -13.42
CA ASP A 68 -2.61 -12.37 -12.91
C ASP A 68 -2.00 -12.32 -11.49
N LYS A 69 -1.52 -11.16 -11.06
CA LYS A 69 -0.78 -11.00 -9.80
C LYS A 69 -1.23 -9.75 -9.05
N SER A 70 -0.99 -9.73 -7.73
CA SER A 70 -1.13 -8.54 -6.90
C SER A 70 0.12 -8.36 -6.04
N TYR A 71 0.52 -7.11 -5.83
CA TYR A 71 1.71 -6.75 -5.08
C TYR A 71 1.30 -5.82 -3.94
N TRP A 72 1.82 -6.13 -2.75
CA TRP A 72 1.47 -5.48 -1.50
C TRP A 72 2.76 -5.05 -0.81
N LEU A 73 2.72 -3.94 -0.06
CA LEU A 73 3.86 -3.59 0.80
C LEU A 73 4.08 -4.70 1.83
N SER A 74 5.34 -5.12 1.99
CA SER A 74 5.68 -6.20 2.90
C SER A 74 5.92 -5.71 4.33
N THR A 75 6.01 -6.66 5.26
CA THR A 75 6.52 -6.42 6.62
C THR A 75 8.01 -6.70 6.71
N ASN A 76 8.60 -6.49 7.88
CA ASN A 76 9.99 -6.87 8.20
C ASN A 76 10.17 -8.37 8.51
N ARG A 77 9.20 -9.23 8.17
CA ARG A 77 9.34 -10.68 8.34
C ARG A 77 10.48 -11.23 7.46
N PRO A 78 11.26 -12.21 7.94
CA PRO A 78 12.31 -12.85 7.14
C PRO A 78 11.75 -13.47 5.86
N ILE A 79 12.49 -13.32 4.76
CA ILE A 79 12.11 -13.90 3.46
C ILE A 79 11.95 -15.41 3.62
N PRO A 80 10.77 -15.98 3.31
CA PRO A 80 10.54 -17.41 3.47
C PRO A 80 11.30 -18.19 2.40
N MET A 81 11.80 -19.38 2.74
CA MET A 81 12.51 -20.25 1.80
C MET A 81 11.61 -20.81 0.68
N MET A 82 10.29 -20.80 0.88
CA MET A 82 9.29 -21.25 -0.08
C MET A 82 8.09 -20.29 -0.06
N PRO A 83 7.28 -20.23 -1.13
CA PRO A 83 6.07 -19.42 -1.16
C PRO A 83 5.14 -19.74 0.01
N VAL A 84 4.69 -18.69 0.69
CA VAL A 84 3.74 -18.78 1.80
C VAL A 84 2.32 -18.85 1.28
N ASN A 85 1.47 -19.66 1.92
CA ASN A 85 0.10 -19.93 1.49
C ASN A 85 -0.89 -19.81 2.65
N GLY A 86 -2.15 -19.52 2.32
CA GLY A 86 -3.23 -19.45 3.29
C GLY A 86 -3.07 -18.31 4.30
N ASN A 87 -3.34 -18.59 5.57
CA ASN A 87 -3.41 -17.55 6.60
C ASN A 87 -2.05 -16.97 6.99
N THR A 88 -0.96 -17.70 6.78
CA THR A 88 0.40 -17.24 7.13
C THR A 88 0.87 -16.08 6.26
N ILE A 89 0.27 -15.90 5.07
CA ILE A 89 0.54 -14.76 4.19
C ILE A 89 0.32 -13.44 4.94
N ARG A 90 -0.69 -13.36 5.83
CA ARG A 90 -1.06 -12.11 6.52
C ARG A 90 0.07 -11.49 7.33
N GLU A 91 1.01 -12.30 7.83
CA GLU A 91 2.17 -11.81 8.58
C GLU A 91 3.18 -11.05 7.70
N TYR A 92 3.14 -11.29 6.40
CA TYR A 92 4.01 -10.68 5.39
C TYR A 92 3.40 -9.44 4.75
N ILE A 93 2.12 -9.14 4.98
CA ILE A 93 1.42 -8.02 4.34
C ILE A 93 1.31 -6.84 5.31
N SER A 94 1.85 -5.69 4.92
CA SER A 94 1.76 -4.44 5.67
C SER A 94 0.32 -3.99 5.85
N ARG A 95 -0.03 -3.57 7.06
CA ARG A 95 -1.30 -2.91 7.38
C ARG A 95 -1.25 -1.42 7.08
N CYS A 96 -2.42 -0.84 6.90
CA CYS A 96 -2.62 0.58 6.64
C CYS A 96 -3.86 1.07 7.39
N VAL A 97 -3.92 2.39 7.58
CA VAL A 97 -5.07 3.12 8.11
C VAL A 97 -5.31 4.31 7.19
N VAL A 98 -6.58 4.63 6.96
CA VAL A 98 -6.99 5.87 6.29
C VAL A 98 -7.60 6.78 7.33
N CYS A 99 -7.09 7.99 7.40
CA CYS A 99 -7.48 9.01 8.36
C CYS A 99 -7.98 10.25 7.60
N GLU A 100 -9.05 10.86 8.10
CA GLU A 100 -9.46 12.20 7.70
C GLU A 100 -8.55 13.22 8.39
N ALA A 101 -7.84 14.00 7.58
CA ALA A 101 -6.96 15.07 8.05
C ALA A 101 -7.70 16.42 8.01
N PRO A 102 -7.45 17.33 8.97
CA PRO A 102 -8.07 18.66 8.98
C PRO A 102 -7.54 19.57 7.86
N THR A 103 -6.35 19.26 7.33
CA THR A 103 -5.67 20.03 6.29
C THR A 103 -5.00 19.10 5.26
N ASN A 104 -4.52 19.67 4.16
CA ASN A 104 -3.77 18.91 3.16
C ASN A 104 -2.44 18.42 3.72
N VAL A 105 -2.01 17.24 3.27
CA VAL A 105 -0.72 16.63 3.62
C VAL A 105 0.16 16.54 2.38
N LEU A 106 1.46 16.81 2.52
CA LEU A 106 2.46 16.71 1.46
C LEU A 106 3.74 16.05 1.96
N ALA A 107 4.57 15.58 1.03
CA ALA A 107 5.92 15.08 1.30
C ALA A 107 6.97 16.04 0.73
N ILE A 108 8.07 16.23 1.44
CA ILE A 108 9.22 17.04 1.01
C ILE A 108 10.46 16.16 0.99
N HIS A 109 11.27 16.33 -0.06
CA HIS A 109 12.47 15.54 -0.28
C HIS A 109 13.70 16.46 -0.28
N SER A 110 14.67 16.19 0.60
CA SER A 110 15.91 16.97 0.70
C SER A 110 16.87 16.74 -0.45
N GLN A 111 16.85 15.53 -1.05
CA GLN A 111 17.92 15.04 -1.93
C GLN A 111 19.31 15.08 -1.27
N ASP A 112 19.33 14.98 0.06
CA ASP A 112 20.51 15.00 0.92
C ASP A 112 20.33 13.97 2.06
N ILE A 113 21.37 13.74 2.86
CA ILE A 113 21.33 12.95 4.10
C ILE A 113 20.60 13.68 5.24
N THR A 114 20.40 14.99 5.10
CA THR A 114 19.71 15.83 6.08
C THR A 114 18.20 15.68 5.92
N ILE A 115 17.48 15.75 7.04
CA ILE A 115 16.01 15.76 7.06
C ILE A 115 15.56 17.16 6.66
N PRO A 116 14.70 17.33 5.63
CA PRO A 116 14.22 18.64 5.22
C PRO A 116 13.25 19.21 6.25
N ASP A 117 13.34 20.52 6.53
CA ASP A 117 12.39 21.22 7.38
C ASP A 117 11.02 21.36 6.69
N CYS A 118 9.96 21.38 7.50
CA CYS A 118 8.62 21.70 7.01
C CYS A 118 8.52 23.17 6.56
N PRO A 119 7.69 23.52 5.55
CA PRO A 119 7.52 24.90 5.14
C PRO A 119 6.88 25.72 6.26
N GLN A 120 7.06 27.04 6.21
CA GLN A 120 6.51 27.93 7.23
C GLN A 120 4.99 27.73 7.39
N GLY A 121 4.55 27.45 8.63
CA GLY A 121 3.14 27.20 8.96
C GLY A 121 2.67 25.76 8.80
N TRP A 122 3.57 24.82 8.46
CA TRP A 122 3.28 23.38 8.39
C TRP A 122 3.84 22.66 9.61
N GLU A 123 3.17 21.59 10.00
CA GLU A 123 3.58 20.69 11.07
C GLU A 123 4.05 19.35 10.49
N GLY A 124 5.09 18.76 11.09
CA GLY A 124 5.61 17.47 10.67
C GLY A 124 4.79 16.30 11.21
N LEU A 125 4.34 15.40 10.33
CA LEU A 125 3.64 14.16 10.73
C LEU A 125 4.63 13.00 10.97
N TRP A 126 5.50 12.71 10.00
CA TRP A 126 6.55 11.70 10.12
C TRP A 126 7.76 12.03 9.24
N ILE A 127 8.86 11.32 9.50
CA ILE A 127 10.07 11.30 8.67
C ILE A 127 10.24 9.93 8.01
N GLY A 128 10.98 9.87 6.91
CA GLY A 128 11.23 8.62 6.20
C GLY A 128 12.21 8.77 5.05
N TYR A 129 12.22 7.78 4.16
CA TYR A 129 13.07 7.77 2.97
C TYR A 129 12.27 8.06 1.70
N SER A 130 12.94 8.66 0.71
CA SER A 130 12.33 9.03 -0.56
C SER A 130 12.12 7.78 -1.44
N PHE A 131 10.90 7.29 -1.52
CA PHE A 131 10.51 6.15 -2.36
C PHE A 131 9.84 6.62 -3.65
N ALA A 132 10.54 6.47 -4.79
CA ALA A 132 10.09 7.03 -6.07
C ALA A 132 9.37 6.02 -6.99
N MET A 133 9.91 4.80 -7.12
CA MET A 133 9.35 3.80 -8.03
C MET A 133 9.80 2.37 -7.69
N VAL A 134 9.00 1.39 -8.12
CA VAL A 134 9.38 -0.03 -8.16
C VAL A 134 9.48 -0.48 -9.60
N ARG A 135 10.56 -1.20 -9.96
CA ARG A 135 10.69 -1.83 -11.28
C ARG A 135 10.19 -3.26 -11.25
N ARG A 136 9.52 -3.63 -12.34
CA ARG A 136 9.28 -5.03 -12.71
C ARG A 136 10.56 -5.58 -13.34
N TRP A 137 10.98 -6.76 -12.90
CA TRP A 137 11.99 -7.59 -13.57
C TRP A 137 11.30 -8.61 -14.47
#